data_AF-A0A448YP75-F1
#
_entry.id   AF-A0A448YP75-F1
#
_cell.length_a   1.000
_cell.length_b   1.000
_cell.length_c   1.000
_cell.angle_alpha   90.00
_cell.angle_beta   90.00
_cell.angle_gamma   90.00
#
_symmetry.space_group_name_H-M   'P 1'
#
loop_
_entity.id
_entity.type
_entity.pdbx_description
1 polymer ?
#
loop_
_entity_poly.entity_id
_entity_poly.type
_entity_poly.pdbx_seq_one_letter_code
_entity_poly.pdbx_strand_id
1 'polypeptide(L)'
;MAIQACPHYSQFYLMYAKDKWVVDGDTDRAKEILSDGLELNPQTEDLWFALAKLQWKTGERDECIQTFIKCRDTVIEPTARAWYKQVTLERVLEHYSEALDLVDEGLQSHPSEPKLYLQMGEVYESLKQWDQAKDAYEMGTKACKSSTLLWIHLARVYNERLGKKKIKARSTLEEAMALNPKDDLLYLERLDLEGRGTEAAQVILSKGLKEIPKSAILWAERIRSSRPQQRKNLYSLALNNTNDNPIVILAVARDLWTRGKLPKAKQFFDACISKDPDFGDAYVYYHWFLEKHGEIEEVESLEKQFIDNDPHHGPLWSPVLKNIPNIDKDSLHLLRAAADDVSGETTNGSATKSTDAV
;
A
#
# COMPACT_ATOMS: atom_id res chain seq x y z
N MET A 1 -12.61 -18.60 29.15
CA MET A 1 -12.23 -17.81 27.96
C MET A 1 -11.70 -18.74 26.87
N ALA A 2 -11.81 -18.39 25.58
CA ALA A 2 -11.41 -19.28 24.47
C ALA A 2 -9.97 -19.83 24.60
N ILE A 3 -9.07 -19.04 25.15
CA ILE A 3 -7.67 -19.39 25.45
C ILE A 3 -7.55 -20.55 26.45
N GLN A 4 -8.42 -20.63 27.47
CA GLN A 4 -8.43 -21.72 28.45
C GLN A 4 -8.98 -23.03 27.88
N ALA A 5 -9.80 -22.95 26.83
CA ALA A 5 -10.39 -24.12 26.18
C ALA A 5 -9.49 -24.70 25.07
N CYS A 6 -8.68 -23.87 24.41
CA CYS A 6 -7.77 -24.26 23.33
C CYS A 6 -6.44 -23.48 23.41
N PRO A 7 -5.50 -23.88 24.29
CA PRO A 7 -4.25 -23.14 24.54
C PRO A 7 -3.25 -23.13 23.36
N HIS A 8 -3.39 -24.07 22.42
CA HIS A 8 -2.49 -24.23 21.27
C HIS A 8 -2.86 -23.34 20.08
N TYR A 9 -3.99 -22.64 20.11
CA TYR A 9 -4.45 -21.84 18.98
C TYR A 9 -4.00 -20.39 19.14
N SER A 10 -2.91 -20.03 18.47
CA SER A 10 -2.26 -18.71 18.54
C SER A 10 -3.19 -17.55 18.15
N GLN A 11 -4.15 -17.78 17.25
CA GLN A 11 -5.10 -16.75 16.83
C GLN A 11 -6.01 -16.27 17.98
N PHE A 12 -6.31 -17.11 18.99
CA PHE A 12 -7.11 -16.67 20.13
C PHE A 12 -6.37 -15.66 21.00
N TYR A 13 -5.06 -15.81 21.16
CA TYR A 13 -4.22 -14.82 21.85
C TYR A 13 -4.15 -13.51 21.07
N LEU A 14 -3.99 -13.58 19.74
CA LEU A 14 -4.00 -12.40 18.89
C LEU A 14 -5.32 -11.62 18.98
N MET A 15 -6.45 -12.32 18.92
CA MET A 15 -7.77 -11.70 19.04
C MET A 15 -7.99 -11.10 20.43
N TYR A 16 -7.59 -11.81 21.49
CA TYR A 16 -7.76 -11.34 22.86
C TYR A 16 -6.87 -10.14 23.19
N ALA A 17 -5.61 -10.18 22.75
CA ALA A 17 -4.70 -9.04 22.88
C ALA A 17 -5.20 -7.83 22.08
N LYS A 18 -5.74 -8.03 20.87
CA LYS A 18 -6.34 -6.95 20.08
C LYS A 18 -7.55 -6.34 20.79
N ASP A 19 -8.44 -7.16 21.34
CA ASP A 19 -9.62 -6.71 22.10
C ASP A 19 -9.21 -5.86 23.30
N LYS A 20 -8.26 -6.33 24.12
CA LYS A 20 -7.75 -5.57 25.27
C LYS A 20 -7.03 -4.28 24.89
N TRP A 21 -6.27 -4.31 23.80
CA TRP A 21 -5.57 -3.12 23.34
C TRP A 21 -6.53 -2.06 22.76
N VAL A 22 -7.49 -2.47 21.91
CA VAL A 22 -8.37 -1.54 21.19
C VAL A 22 -9.56 -1.09 22.05
N VAL A 23 -10.17 -1.99 22.82
CA VAL A 23 -11.39 -1.70 23.60
C VAL A 23 -11.07 -1.14 24.97
N ASP A 24 -10.12 -1.75 25.69
CA ASP A 24 -9.81 -1.37 27.07
C ASP A 24 -8.65 -0.35 27.15
N GLY A 25 -7.87 -0.19 26.08
CA GLY A 25 -6.66 0.65 26.08
C GLY A 25 -5.54 0.11 26.99
N ASP A 26 -5.67 -1.12 27.47
CA ASP A 26 -4.76 -1.72 28.45
C ASP A 26 -3.61 -2.42 27.73
N THR A 27 -2.54 -1.66 27.50
CA THR A 27 -1.35 -2.12 26.77
C THR A 27 -0.57 -3.17 27.53
N ASP A 28 -0.52 -3.08 28.86
CA ASP A 28 0.30 -3.95 29.68
C ASP A 28 -0.31 -5.35 29.75
N ARG A 29 -1.63 -5.44 29.96
CA ARG A 29 -2.32 -6.74 29.87
C ARG A 29 -2.24 -7.35 28.49
N ALA A 30 -2.32 -6.55 27.43
CA ALA A 30 -2.17 -7.05 26.06
C ALA A 30 -0.77 -7.67 25.83
N LYS A 31 0.29 -7.09 26.41
CA LYS A 31 1.65 -7.68 26.37
C LYS A 31 1.75 -8.97 27.19
N GLU A 32 1.16 -9.02 28.38
CA GLU A 32 1.11 -10.24 29.21
C GLU A 32 0.45 -11.39 28.44
N ILE A 33 -0.72 -11.14 27.86
CA ILE A 33 -1.46 -12.13 27.06
C ILE A 33 -0.63 -12.65 25.88
N LEU A 34 0.09 -11.78 25.19
CA LEU A 34 0.96 -12.17 24.07
C LEU A 34 2.18 -12.96 24.56
N SER A 35 2.74 -12.59 25.71
CA SER A 35 3.87 -13.29 26.33
C SER A 35 3.47 -14.71 26.76
N ASP A 36 2.31 -14.88 27.40
CA ASP A 36 1.74 -16.19 27.72
C ASP A 36 1.53 -17.04 26.45
N GLY A 37 1.05 -16.40 25.37
CA GLY A 37 0.89 -17.05 24.07
C GLY A 37 2.21 -17.53 23.47
N LEU A 38 3.29 -16.77 23.65
CA LEU A 38 4.64 -17.10 23.18
C LEU A 38 5.29 -18.21 24.00
N GLU A 39 5.05 -18.28 25.32
CA GLU A 39 5.53 -19.40 26.14
C GLU A 39 4.97 -20.74 25.67
N LEU A 40 3.68 -20.74 25.26
CA LEU A 40 3.00 -21.94 24.80
C LEU A 40 3.25 -22.26 23.32
N ASN A 41 3.47 -21.25 22.48
CA ASN A 41 3.65 -21.39 21.03
C ASN A 41 4.82 -20.51 20.51
N PRO A 42 6.07 -20.81 20.89
CA PRO A 42 7.23 -19.97 20.57
C PRO A 42 7.55 -19.90 19.06
N GLN A 43 7.08 -20.89 18.30
CA GLN A 43 7.32 -21.00 16.85
C GLN A 43 6.40 -20.12 15.99
N THR A 44 5.41 -19.45 16.57
CA THR A 44 4.44 -18.65 15.80
C THR A 44 4.94 -17.22 15.61
N GLU A 45 5.40 -16.88 14.41
CA GLU A 45 5.85 -15.53 14.06
C GLU A 45 4.79 -14.44 14.24
N ASP A 46 3.51 -14.76 14.00
CA ASP A 46 2.44 -13.76 14.10
C ASP A 46 2.27 -13.20 15.53
N LEU A 47 2.56 -14.01 16.55
CA LEU A 47 2.55 -13.57 17.95
C LEU A 47 3.70 -12.60 18.23
N TRP A 48 4.90 -12.92 17.73
CA TRP A 48 6.06 -12.03 17.80
C TRP A 48 5.80 -10.70 17.08
N PHE A 49 5.16 -10.73 15.91
CA PHE A 49 4.81 -9.52 15.17
C PHE A 49 3.75 -8.68 15.88
N ALA A 50 2.78 -9.31 16.54
CA ALA A 50 1.78 -8.60 17.33
C ALA A 50 2.41 -7.93 18.55
N LEU A 51 3.32 -8.61 19.25
CA LEU A 51 4.05 -8.04 20.38
C LEU A 51 4.92 -6.87 19.95
N ALA A 52 5.70 -7.04 18.87
CA ALA A 52 6.52 -5.97 18.30
C ALA A 52 5.69 -4.76 17.84
N LYS A 53 4.52 -5.00 17.23
CA LYS A 53 3.58 -3.92 16.86
C LYS A 53 3.10 -3.14 18.08
N LEU A 54 2.80 -3.83 19.18
CA LEU A 54 2.35 -3.22 20.42
C LEU A 54 3.48 -2.39 21.07
N GLN A 55 4.69 -2.96 21.20
CA GLN A 55 5.87 -2.27 21.74
C GLN A 55 6.24 -1.03 20.91
N TRP A 56 6.14 -1.13 19.58
CA TRP A 56 6.33 0.03 18.70
C TRP A 56 5.34 1.15 19.02
N LYS A 57 4.05 0.83 19.16
CA LYS A 57 3.00 1.81 19.48
C LYS A 57 3.11 2.40 20.88
N THR A 58 3.68 1.67 21.84
CA THR A 58 3.96 2.20 23.19
C THR A 58 5.26 3.03 23.25
N GLY A 59 6.04 3.07 22.17
CA GLY A 59 7.30 3.81 22.09
C GLY A 59 8.52 3.06 22.64
N GLU A 60 8.38 1.78 22.97
CA GLU A 60 9.44 0.90 23.47
C GLU A 60 10.25 0.34 22.29
N ARG A 61 11.04 1.22 21.67
CA ARG A 61 11.79 0.90 20.44
C ARG A 61 12.86 -0.18 20.66
N ASP A 62 13.63 -0.06 21.73
CA ASP A 62 14.71 -1.02 22.02
C ASP A 62 14.16 -2.42 22.32
N GLU A 63 13.05 -2.50 23.07
CA GLU A 63 12.40 -3.79 23.34
C GLU A 63 11.82 -4.41 22.07
N CYS A 64 11.27 -3.59 21.16
CA CYS A 64 10.78 -4.05 19.87
C CYS A 64 11.88 -4.70 19.03
N ILE A 65 13.07 -4.09 18.97
CA ILE A 65 14.24 -4.67 18.28
C ILE A 65 14.63 -6.00 18.93
N GLN A 66 14.72 -6.05 20.26
CA GLN A 66 15.03 -7.28 20.99
C GLN A 66 14.00 -8.39 20.75
N THR A 67 12.71 -8.04 20.62
CA THR A 67 11.64 -8.97 20.28
C THR A 67 11.83 -9.57 18.89
N PHE A 68 12.26 -8.77 17.89
CA PHE A 68 12.59 -9.30 16.56
C PHE A 68 13.82 -10.21 16.58
N ILE A 69 14.87 -9.85 17.33
CA ILE A 69 16.06 -10.70 17.47
C ILE A 69 15.67 -12.06 18.10
N LYS A 70 14.92 -12.03 19.20
CA LYS A 70 14.41 -13.25 19.85
C LYS A 70 13.54 -14.08 18.91
N CYS A 71 12.68 -13.45 18.11
CA CYS A 71 11.88 -14.14 17.10
C CYS A 71 12.77 -14.94 16.13
N ARG A 72 13.86 -14.35 15.61
CA ARG A 72 14.78 -15.06 14.70
C ARG A 72 15.54 -16.21 15.39
N ASP A 73 15.88 -16.04 16.66
CA ASP A 73 16.65 -17.04 17.41
C ASP A 73 15.78 -18.22 17.88
N THR A 74 14.49 -17.97 18.12
CA THR A 74 13.56 -18.96 18.69
C THR A 74 12.78 -19.72 17.63
N VAL A 75 12.43 -19.08 16.52
CA VAL A 75 11.68 -19.71 15.43
C VAL A 75 12.62 -20.55 14.57
N ILE A 76 12.25 -21.81 14.37
CA ILE A 76 12.96 -22.72 13.47
C ILE A 76 12.60 -22.31 12.04
N GLU A 77 13.59 -21.86 11.27
CA GLU A 77 13.45 -21.30 9.92
C GLU A 77 12.52 -20.07 9.88
N PRO A 78 12.96 -18.90 10.39
CA PRO A 78 12.16 -17.69 10.32
C PRO A 78 11.88 -17.33 8.86
N THR A 79 10.61 -17.13 8.54
CA THR A 79 10.14 -16.67 7.24
C THR A 79 10.82 -15.36 6.90
N ALA A 80 11.04 -15.10 5.60
CA ALA A 80 11.52 -13.81 5.12
C ALA A 80 10.69 -12.60 5.61
N ARG A 81 9.48 -12.84 6.14
CA ARG A 81 8.62 -11.86 6.80
C ARG A 81 9.21 -11.25 8.06
N ALA A 82 9.89 -12.03 8.89
CA ALA A 82 10.56 -11.51 10.08
C ALA A 82 11.69 -10.54 9.68
N TRP A 83 12.50 -10.96 8.70
CA TRP A 83 13.62 -10.19 8.16
C TRP A 83 13.19 -8.84 7.60
N TYR A 84 12.27 -8.79 6.64
CA TYR A 84 11.90 -7.51 6.03
C TYR A 84 11.21 -6.57 7.02
N LYS A 85 10.49 -7.10 8.02
CA LYS A 85 9.86 -6.28 9.08
C LYS A 85 10.89 -5.63 9.99
N GLN A 86 11.91 -6.37 10.40
CA GLN A 86 13.02 -5.81 11.17
C GLN A 86 13.81 -4.79 10.35
N VAL A 87 14.07 -5.06 9.08
CA VAL A 87 14.72 -4.07 8.18
C VAL A 87 13.88 -2.80 8.04
N THR A 88 12.55 -2.94 7.94
CA THR A 88 11.64 -1.78 7.91
C THR A 88 11.77 -0.97 9.21
N LEU A 89 11.84 -1.65 10.35
CA LEU A 89 12.03 -1.02 11.66
C LEU A 89 13.35 -0.25 11.74
N GLU A 90 14.48 -0.88 11.40
CA GLU A 90 15.79 -0.21 11.42
C GLU A 90 15.85 0.97 10.46
N ARG A 91 15.16 0.88 9.31
CA ARG A 91 15.07 2.00 8.38
C ARG A 91 14.27 3.18 8.92
N VAL A 92 13.23 2.92 9.71
CA VAL A 92 12.47 3.96 10.43
C VAL A 92 13.34 4.62 11.51
N LEU A 93 14.21 3.84 12.14
CA LEU A 93 15.18 4.31 13.14
C LEU A 93 16.43 4.96 12.52
N GLU A 94 16.52 5.02 11.19
CA GLU A 94 17.66 5.55 10.43
C GLU A 94 18.98 4.77 10.62
N HIS A 95 18.91 3.54 11.13
CA HIS A 95 20.05 2.62 11.26
C HIS A 95 20.34 1.91 9.93
N TYR A 96 20.68 2.68 8.89
CA TYR A 96 20.79 2.16 7.53
C TYR A 96 21.88 1.09 7.33
N SER A 97 22.98 1.14 8.08
CA SER A 97 24.05 0.13 7.98
C SER A 97 23.58 -1.23 8.51
N GLU A 98 22.96 -1.23 9.70
CA GLU A 98 22.43 -2.44 10.32
C GLU A 98 21.28 -3.01 9.47
N ALA A 99 20.45 -2.14 8.88
CA ALA A 99 19.41 -2.54 7.94
C ALA A 99 19.98 -3.29 6.71
N LEU A 100 21.12 -2.86 6.17
CA LEU A 100 21.77 -3.55 5.03
C LEU A 100 22.37 -4.89 5.45
N ASP A 101 23.04 -4.97 6.59
CA ASP A 101 23.58 -6.22 7.12
C ASP A 101 22.47 -7.25 7.35
N LEU A 102 21.33 -6.81 7.92
CA LEU A 102 20.14 -7.64 8.12
C LEU A 102 19.51 -8.12 6.80
N VAL A 103 19.51 -7.27 5.77
CA VAL A 103 19.06 -7.68 4.43
C VAL A 103 19.98 -8.75 3.87
N ASP A 104 21.30 -8.60 4.00
CA ASP A 104 22.26 -9.57 3.50
C ASP A 104 22.14 -10.93 4.21
N GLU A 105 21.99 -10.94 5.54
CA GLU A 105 21.66 -12.16 6.31
C GLU A 105 20.33 -12.80 5.86
N GLY A 106 19.31 -11.95 5.65
CA GLY A 106 18.00 -12.38 5.15
C GLY A 106 18.08 -12.98 3.74
N LEU A 107 18.93 -12.44 2.86
CA LEU A 107 19.12 -12.93 1.50
C LEU A 107 19.99 -14.21 1.46
N GLN A 108 20.88 -14.42 2.43
CA GLN A 108 21.59 -15.69 2.58
C GLN A 108 20.65 -16.84 2.94
N SER A 109 19.67 -16.57 3.82
CA SER A 109 18.65 -17.56 4.21
C SER A 109 17.54 -17.70 3.17
N HIS A 110 17.09 -16.59 2.56
CA HIS A 110 15.97 -16.53 1.61
C HIS A 110 16.35 -15.80 0.31
N PRO A 111 17.20 -16.41 -0.54
CA PRO A 111 17.76 -15.75 -1.72
C PRO A 111 16.73 -15.41 -2.81
N SER A 112 15.55 -16.03 -2.77
CA SER A 112 14.47 -15.85 -3.74
C SER A 112 13.33 -14.96 -3.25
N GLU A 113 13.46 -14.29 -2.10
CA GLU A 113 12.40 -13.41 -1.59
C GLU A 113 12.50 -12.00 -2.22
N PRO A 114 11.52 -11.57 -3.03
CA PRO A 114 11.58 -10.26 -3.68
C PRO A 114 11.47 -9.07 -2.72
N LYS A 115 10.81 -9.23 -1.57
CA LYS A 115 10.64 -8.15 -0.59
C LYS A 115 11.97 -7.73 0.04
N LEU A 116 12.93 -8.63 0.20
CA LEU A 116 14.24 -8.31 0.76
C LEU A 116 15.06 -7.43 -0.20
N TYR A 117 15.08 -7.78 -1.49
CA TYR A 117 15.68 -6.91 -2.51
C TYR A 117 14.97 -5.55 -2.60
N LEU A 118 13.64 -5.53 -2.40
CA LEU A 118 12.89 -4.28 -2.38
C LEU A 118 13.34 -3.39 -1.22
N GLN A 119 13.44 -3.95 -0.01
CA GLN A 119 13.95 -3.25 1.17
C GLN A 119 15.38 -2.76 0.97
N MET A 120 16.25 -3.58 0.38
CA MET A 120 17.64 -3.22 0.05
C MET A 120 17.70 -1.94 -0.80
N GLY A 121 16.93 -1.92 -1.89
CA GLY A 121 16.86 -0.76 -2.77
C GLY A 121 16.28 0.46 -2.06
N GLU A 122 15.20 0.31 -1.28
CA GLU A 122 14.59 1.41 -0.52
C GLU A 122 15.54 1.99 0.56
N VAL A 123 16.39 1.17 1.18
CA VAL A 123 17.45 1.63 2.11
C VAL A 123 18.49 2.47 1.34
N TYR A 124 18.96 2.00 0.19
CA TYR A 124 19.89 2.77 -0.65
C TYR A 124 19.26 4.06 -1.21
N GLU A 125 17.98 4.05 -1.55
CA GLU A 125 17.23 5.26 -1.92
C GLU A 125 17.16 6.27 -0.77
N SER A 126 16.95 5.80 0.46
CA SER A 126 16.98 6.62 1.67
C SER A 126 18.35 7.26 1.90
N LEU A 127 19.42 6.51 1.61
CA LEU A 127 20.81 6.99 1.60
C LEU A 127 21.16 7.87 0.38
N LYS A 128 20.23 8.08 -0.55
CA LYS A 128 20.43 8.78 -1.85
C LYS A 128 21.52 8.16 -2.72
N GLN A 129 21.83 6.88 -2.52
CA GLN A 129 22.80 6.09 -3.28
C GLN A 129 22.12 5.40 -4.48
N TRP A 130 21.78 6.19 -5.50
CA TRP A 130 20.95 5.73 -6.63
C TRP A 130 21.57 4.61 -7.46
N ASP A 131 22.89 4.60 -7.64
CA ASP A 131 23.58 3.55 -8.39
C ASP A 131 23.52 2.20 -7.64
N GLN A 132 23.67 2.23 -6.31
CA GLN A 132 23.56 1.02 -5.49
C GLN A 132 22.11 0.53 -5.37
N ALA A 133 21.14 1.45 -5.28
CA ALA A 133 19.71 1.12 -5.32
C ALA A 133 19.34 0.43 -6.65
N LYS A 134 19.84 0.96 -7.77
CA LYS A 134 19.68 0.35 -9.10
C LYS A 134 20.24 -1.07 -9.10
N ASP A 135 21.48 -1.26 -8.64
CA ASP A 135 22.13 -2.56 -8.66
C ASP A 135 21.39 -3.58 -7.76
N ALA A 136 20.87 -3.13 -6.61
CA ALA A 136 20.02 -3.92 -5.73
C ALA A 136 18.74 -4.40 -6.43
N TYR A 137 18.03 -3.51 -7.14
CA TYR A 137 16.84 -3.88 -7.90
C TYR A 137 17.17 -4.75 -9.13
N GLU A 138 18.33 -4.56 -9.77
CA GLU A 138 18.79 -5.45 -10.85
C GLU A 138 19.13 -6.86 -10.35
N MET A 139 19.70 -6.98 -9.15
CA MET A 139 19.88 -8.28 -8.50
C MET A 139 18.53 -8.94 -8.21
N GLY A 140 17.60 -8.19 -7.64
CA GLY A 140 16.26 -8.68 -7.33
C GLY A 140 15.46 -9.12 -8.56
N THR A 141 15.50 -8.36 -9.66
CA THR A 141 14.80 -8.72 -10.91
C THR A 141 15.40 -9.96 -11.59
N LYS A 142 16.70 -10.21 -11.42
CA LYS A 142 17.37 -11.45 -11.88
C LYS A 142 17.00 -12.66 -11.03
N ALA A 143 16.96 -12.49 -9.71
CA ALA A 143 16.60 -13.55 -8.76
C ALA A 143 15.10 -13.90 -8.85
N CYS A 144 14.25 -12.88 -8.92
CA CYS A 144 12.79 -13.00 -8.80
C CYS A 144 12.09 -12.35 -10.01
N LYS A 145 12.14 -13.02 -11.16
CA LYS A 145 11.53 -12.51 -12.40
C LYS A 145 10.02 -12.30 -12.33
N SER A 146 9.33 -13.02 -11.44
CA SER A 146 7.88 -12.95 -11.24
C SER A 146 7.43 -11.72 -10.44
N SER A 147 8.33 -11.03 -9.73
CA SER A 147 7.95 -9.91 -8.88
C SER A 147 7.82 -8.62 -9.68
N THR A 148 6.58 -8.23 -9.97
CA THR A 148 6.25 -6.97 -10.65
C THR A 148 6.78 -5.74 -9.91
N LEU A 149 6.68 -5.71 -8.58
CA LEU A 149 7.08 -4.53 -7.80
C LEU A 149 8.57 -4.19 -8.00
N LEU A 150 9.45 -5.19 -8.04
CA LEU A 150 10.88 -4.95 -8.27
C LEU A 150 11.15 -4.29 -9.63
N TRP A 151 10.45 -4.74 -10.68
CA TRP A 151 10.55 -4.14 -12.01
C TRP A 151 10.05 -2.70 -12.04
N ILE A 152 8.97 -2.40 -11.30
CA ILE A 152 8.42 -1.05 -11.17
C ILE A 152 9.42 -0.12 -10.49
N HIS A 153 9.97 -0.53 -9.34
CA HIS A 153 10.97 0.27 -8.62
C HIS A 153 12.23 0.48 -9.45
N LEU A 154 12.73 -0.54 -10.16
CA LEU A 154 13.86 -0.40 -11.08
C LEU A 154 13.56 0.62 -12.20
N ALA A 155 12.38 0.57 -12.81
CA ALA A 155 11.97 1.51 -13.85
C ALA A 155 11.85 2.94 -13.31
N ARG A 156 11.36 3.13 -12.08
CA ARG A 156 11.27 4.43 -11.41
C ARG A 156 12.65 5.03 -11.12
N VAL A 157 13.59 4.24 -10.57
CA VAL A 157 14.99 4.68 -10.35
C VAL A 157 15.64 5.13 -11.67
N TYR A 158 15.41 4.39 -12.75
CA TYR A 158 15.91 4.76 -14.08
C TYR A 158 15.32 6.08 -14.59
N ASN A 159 14.04 6.33 -14.34
CA ASN A 159 13.33 7.50 -14.83
C ASN A 159 13.64 8.77 -14.03
N GLU A 160 13.65 8.69 -12.70
CA GLU A 160 13.69 9.86 -11.82
C GLU A 160 15.10 10.36 -11.49
N ARG A 161 16.09 9.46 -11.35
CA ARG A 161 17.33 9.79 -10.62
C ARG A 161 18.59 9.66 -11.44
N LEU A 162 18.60 8.75 -12.41
CA LEU A 162 19.80 8.51 -13.23
C LEU A 162 19.90 9.40 -14.46
N GLY A 163 18.90 10.25 -14.74
CA GLY A 163 18.83 11.12 -15.93
C GLY A 163 18.88 10.35 -17.28
N LYS A 164 18.95 9.01 -17.22
CA LYS A 164 19.08 8.11 -18.35
C LYS A 164 17.69 7.81 -18.88
N LYS A 165 17.24 8.73 -19.75
CA LYS A 165 16.21 8.60 -20.80
C LYS A 165 15.15 7.54 -20.50
N LYS A 166 13.91 8.00 -20.32
CA LYS A 166 12.62 7.32 -20.51
C LYS A 166 12.70 5.97 -21.26
N ILE A 167 13.46 5.90 -22.36
CA ILE A 167 13.84 4.69 -23.11
C ILE A 167 14.27 3.48 -22.24
N LYS A 168 15.18 3.60 -21.28
CA LYS A 168 15.63 2.45 -20.46
C LYS A 168 14.53 1.96 -19.51
N ALA A 169 13.81 2.89 -18.90
CA ALA A 169 12.66 2.55 -18.08
C ALA A 169 11.55 1.88 -18.93
N ARG A 170 11.34 2.33 -20.18
CA ARG A 170 10.44 1.68 -21.14
C ARG A 170 10.86 0.24 -21.44
N SER A 171 12.12 0.01 -21.78
CA SER A 171 12.60 -1.34 -22.12
C SER A 171 12.48 -2.28 -20.94
N THR A 172 12.82 -1.79 -19.74
CA THR A 172 12.69 -2.55 -18.49
C THR A 172 11.24 -2.95 -18.21
N LEU A 173 10.29 -2.02 -18.39
CA LEU A 173 8.87 -2.33 -18.24
C LEU A 173 8.35 -3.26 -19.34
N GLU A 174 8.80 -3.13 -20.57
CA GLU A 174 8.42 -4.03 -21.68
C GLU A 174 8.91 -5.46 -21.44
N GLU A 175 10.12 -5.63 -20.92
CA GLU A 175 10.65 -6.93 -20.45
C GLU A 175 9.80 -7.48 -19.31
N ALA A 176 9.47 -6.66 -18.31
CA ALA A 176 8.61 -7.06 -17.19
C ALA A 176 7.22 -7.49 -17.65
N MET A 177 6.62 -6.78 -18.61
CA MET A 177 5.30 -7.11 -19.18
C MET A 177 5.34 -8.40 -20.02
N ALA A 178 6.46 -8.71 -20.67
CA ALA A 178 6.63 -9.97 -21.39
C ALA A 178 6.72 -11.16 -20.42
N LEU A 179 7.34 -10.97 -19.26
CA LEU A 179 7.46 -11.99 -18.21
C LEU A 179 6.15 -12.16 -17.43
N ASN A 180 5.47 -11.06 -17.10
CA ASN A 180 4.25 -11.02 -16.28
C ASN A 180 3.10 -10.31 -17.03
N PRO A 181 2.51 -10.92 -18.07
CA PRO A 181 1.52 -10.25 -18.92
C PRO A 181 0.17 -9.98 -18.26
N LYS A 182 -0.09 -10.59 -17.10
CA LYS A 182 -1.37 -10.54 -16.37
C LYS A 182 -1.43 -9.51 -15.24
N ASP A 183 -0.33 -8.80 -14.99
CA ASP A 183 -0.28 -7.80 -13.93
C ASP A 183 -0.69 -6.42 -14.47
N ASP A 184 -1.70 -5.82 -13.85
CA ASP A 184 -2.24 -4.52 -14.26
C ASP A 184 -1.38 -3.33 -13.81
N LEU A 185 -0.59 -3.49 -12.74
CA LEU A 185 0.30 -2.45 -12.24
C LEU A 185 1.40 -2.09 -13.25
N LEU A 186 1.92 -3.08 -14.00
CA LEU A 186 2.91 -2.83 -15.05
C LEU A 186 2.37 -1.95 -16.17
N TYR A 187 1.12 -2.17 -16.58
CA TYR A 187 0.47 -1.34 -17.60
C TYR A 187 0.22 0.07 -17.09
N LEU A 188 -0.13 0.23 -15.81
CA LEU A 188 -0.31 1.54 -15.18
C LEU A 188 1.01 2.33 -15.15
N GLU A 189 2.10 1.72 -14.70
CA GLU A 189 3.41 2.39 -14.67
C GLU A 189 3.91 2.74 -16.08
N ARG A 190 3.67 1.86 -17.06
CA ARG A 190 4.01 2.14 -18.47
C ARG A 190 3.21 3.32 -19.02
N LEU A 191 1.93 3.42 -18.65
CA LEU A 191 1.04 4.52 -19.02
C LEU A 191 1.47 5.84 -18.38
N ASP A 192 1.81 5.81 -17.08
CA ASP A 192 2.28 6.97 -16.33
C ASP A 192 3.60 7.50 -16.89
N LEU A 193 4.50 6.59 -17.25
CA LEU A 193 5.74 6.94 -17.93
C LEU A 193 5.46 7.60 -19.29
N GLU A 194 4.50 7.11 -20.10
CA GLU A 194 4.18 7.74 -21.37
C GLU A 194 3.56 9.14 -21.24
N GLY A 195 2.91 9.40 -20.11
CA GLY A 195 2.14 10.60 -19.86
C GLY A 195 0.66 10.35 -20.11
N ARG A 196 -0.15 10.63 -19.07
CA ARG A 196 -1.60 10.43 -19.09
C ARG A 196 -2.23 11.29 -20.20
N GLY A 197 -3.10 10.68 -21.01
CA GLY A 197 -3.82 11.37 -22.09
C GLY A 197 -3.10 11.42 -23.44
N THR A 198 -1.89 10.87 -23.57
CA THR A 198 -1.24 10.70 -24.87
C THR A 198 -1.90 9.59 -25.70
N GLU A 199 -1.78 9.64 -27.03
CA GLU A 199 -2.26 8.56 -27.90
C GLU A 199 -1.55 7.23 -27.59
N ALA A 200 -0.25 7.29 -27.27
CA ALA A 200 0.52 6.13 -26.83
C ALA A 200 -0.09 5.48 -25.56
N ALA A 201 -0.49 6.28 -24.58
CA ALA A 201 -1.17 5.79 -23.37
C ALA A 201 -2.51 5.10 -23.70
N GLN A 202 -3.29 5.62 -24.65
CA GLN A 202 -4.53 4.98 -25.10
C GLN A 202 -4.29 3.62 -25.76
N VAL A 203 -3.23 3.51 -26.57
CA VAL A 203 -2.83 2.24 -27.20
C VAL A 203 -2.44 1.23 -26.14
N ILE A 204 -1.59 1.61 -25.16
CA ILE A 204 -1.17 0.74 -24.06
C ILE A 204 -2.38 0.27 -23.24
N LEU A 205 -3.28 1.19 -22.91
CA LEU A 205 -4.49 0.88 -22.15
C LEU A 205 -5.43 -0.05 -22.91
N SER A 206 -5.60 0.14 -24.22
CA SER A 206 -6.39 -0.75 -25.07
C SER A 206 -5.79 -2.16 -25.14
N LYS A 207 -4.45 -2.26 -25.17
CA LYS A 207 -3.72 -3.54 -25.13
C LYS A 207 -3.90 -4.20 -23.75
N GLY A 208 -3.71 -3.46 -22.66
CA GLY A 208 -3.86 -3.97 -21.30
C GLY A 208 -5.27 -4.51 -21.03
N LEU A 209 -6.31 -3.81 -21.47
CA LEU A 209 -7.70 -4.30 -21.31
C LEU A 209 -8.05 -5.48 -22.21
N LYS A 210 -7.32 -5.69 -23.32
CA LYS A 210 -7.49 -6.87 -24.16
C LYS A 210 -6.92 -8.12 -23.46
N GLU A 211 -5.74 -7.98 -22.85
CA GLU A 211 -5.10 -9.06 -22.10
C GLU A 211 -5.78 -9.31 -20.73
N ILE A 212 -6.20 -8.23 -20.06
CA ILE A 212 -6.78 -8.24 -18.71
C ILE A 212 -8.13 -7.50 -18.70
N PRO A 213 -9.21 -8.10 -19.22
CA PRO A 213 -10.50 -7.44 -19.31
C PRO A 213 -11.17 -7.18 -17.95
N LYS A 214 -10.74 -7.88 -16.89
CA LYS A 214 -11.30 -7.77 -15.54
C LYS A 214 -10.56 -6.78 -14.63
N SER A 215 -9.48 -6.15 -15.08
CA SER A 215 -8.71 -5.23 -14.22
C SER A 215 -9.49 -3.95 -13.93
N ALA A 216 -9.82 -3.75 -12.66
CA ALA A 216 -10.51 -2.56 -12.18
C ALA A 216 -9.65 -1.29 -12.33
N ILE A 217 -8.33 -1.42 -12.13
CA ILE A 217 -7.36 -0.34 -12.21
C ILE A 217 -7.28 0.22 -13.64
N LEU A 218 -7.15 -0.65 -14.64
CA LEU A 218 -7.09 -0.24 -16.06
C LEU A 218 -8.41 0.36 -16.54
N TRP A 219 -9.56 -0.15 -16.08
CA TRP A 219 -10.86 0.45 -16.36
C TRP A 219 -11.01 1.84 -15.72
N ALA A 220 -10.54 2.02 -14.49
CA ALA A 220 -10.53 3.32 -13.82
C ALA A 220 -9.69 4.36 -14.60
N GLU A 221 -8.49 3.98 -15.07
CA GLU A 221 -7.67 4.84 -15.93
C GLU A 221 -8.32 5.15 -17.28
N ARG A 222 -9.06 4.18 -17.86
CA ARG A 222 -9.81 4.41 -19.10
C ARG A 222 -10.89 5.45 -18.91
N ILE A 223 -11.64 5.37 -17.81
CA ILE A 223 -12.69 6.33 -17.47
C ILE A 223 -12.08 7.73 -17.36
N ARG A 224 -10.96 7.86 -16.63
CA ARG A 224 -10.27 9.13 -16.42
C ARG A 224 -9.77 9.76 -17.73
N SER A 225 -9.17 8.95 -18.60
CA SER A 225 -8.55 9.43 -19.85
C SER A 225 -9.52 9.61 -21.01
N SER A 226 -10.70 8.97 -20.97
CA SER A 226 -11.70 9.06 -22.03
C SER A 226 -12.40 10.43 -22.11
N ARG A 227 -12.93 10.78 -23.28
CA ARG A 227 -13.69 12.02 -23.49
C ARG A 227 -15.07 11.98 -22.81
N PRO A 228 -15.61 13.12 -22.32
CA PRO A 228 -16.86 13.15 -21.56
C PRO A 228 -18.06 12.46 -22.22
N GLN A 229 -18.17 12.56 -23.55
CA GLN A 229 -19.27 12.00 -24.35
C GLN A 229 -19.33 10.47 -24.34
N GLN A 230 -18.17 9.79 -24.25
CA GLN A 230 -18.09 8.33 -24.31
C GLN A 230 -18.21 7.67 -22.92
N ARG A 231 -18.11 8.44 -21.84
CA ARG A 231 -18.00 7.88 -20.47
C ARG A 231 -19.25 7.14 -20.00
N LYS A 232 -20.46 7.56 -20.40
CA LYS A 232 -21.70 6.90 -19.94
C LYS A 232 -21.75 5.43 -20.32
N ASN A 233 -21.38 5.11 -21.56
CA ASN A 233 -21.32 3.73 -22.05
C ASN A 233 -20.13 2.99 -21.43
N LEU A 234 -19.04 3.70 -21.14
CA LEU A 234 -17.89 3.11 -20.47
C LEU A 234 -18.17 2.71 -19.02
N TYR A 235 -19.03 3.43 -18.29
CA TYR A 235 -19.37 3.04 -16.92
C TYR A 235 -20.06 1.68 -16.88
N SER A 236 -21.11 1.49 -17.69
CA SER A 236 -21.83 0.21 -17.73
C SER A 236 -20.91 -0.92 -18.20
N LEU A 237 -20.05 -0.67 -19.19
CA LEU A 237 -19.05 -1.65 -19.62
C LEU A 237 -18.04 -1.98 -18.52
N ALA A 238 -17.52 -0.98 -17.81
CA ALA A 238 -16.53 -1.20 -16.76
C ALA A 238 -17.13 -1.95 -15.57
N LEU A 239 -18.32 -1.55 -15.11
CA LEU A 239 -19.03 -2.21 -14.02
C LEU A 239 -19.38 -3.66 -14.36
N ASN A 240 -19.87 -3.93 -15.57
CA ASN A 240 -20.18 -5.29 -16.01
C ASN A 240 -18.95 -6.18 -16.13
N ASN A 241 -17.82 -5.66 -16.62
CA ASN A 241 -16.59 -6.45 -16.79
C ASN A 241 -15.84 -6.70 -15.48
N THR A 242 -16.00 -5.81 -14.49
CA THR A 242 -15.28 -5.87 -13.21
C THR A 242 -16.15 -6.38 -12.06
N ASN A 243 -17.40 -6.77 -12.34
CA ASN A 243 -18.40 -7.20 -11.35
C ASN A 243 -18.55 -6.19 -10.20
N ASP A 244 -18.79 -4.91 -10.55
CA ASP A 244 -18.98 -3.82 -9.59
C ASP A 244 -17.82 -3.64 -8.60
N ASN A 245 -16.58 -3.68 -9.10
CA ASN A 245 -15.40 -3.48 -8.26
C ASN A 245 -15.37 -2.06 -7.64
N PRO A 246 -15.05 -1.91 -6.34
CA PRO A 246 -15.00 -0.62 -5.64
C PRO A 246 -14.11 0.43 -6.32
N ILE A 247 -12.98 0.03 -6.90
CA ILE A 247 -12.06 0.95 -7.59
C ILE A 247 -12.74 1.62 -8.79
N VAL A 248 -13.55 0.87 -9.54
CA VAL A 248 -14.30 1.40 -10.70
C VAL A 248 -15.45 2.29 -10.22
N ILE A 249 -16.18 1.86 -9.19
CA ILE A 249 -17.26 2.65 -8.58
C ILE A 249 -16.72 4.01 -8.11
N LEU A 250 -15.57 4.01 -7.43
CA LEU A 250 -14.87 5.22 -7.00
C LEU A 250 -14.46 6.10 -8.18
N ALA A 251 -13.93 5.52 -9.26
CA ALA A 251 -13.58 6.27 -10.46
C ALA A 251 -14.81 6.94 -11.12
N VAL A 252 -15.96 6.25 -11.11
CA VAL A 252 -17.24 6.81 -11.58
C VAL A 252 -17.73 7.92 -10.65
N ALA A 253 -17.67 7.72 -9.33
CA ALA A 253 -18.05 8.73 -8.33
C ALA A 253 -17.26 10.03 -8.51
N ARG A 254 -15.93 9.92 -8.62
CA ARG A 254 -15.01 11.03 -8.90
C ARG A 254 -15.36 11.73 -10.21
N ASP A 255 -15.61 10.99 -11.29
CA ASP A 255 -15.97 11.59 -12.57
C ASP A 255 -17.33 12.31 -12.52
N LEU A 256 -18.32 11.76 -11.83
CA LEU A 256 -19.62 12.42 -11.62
C LEU A 256 -19.50 13.68 -10.77
N TRP A 257 -18.63 13.65 -9.76
CA TRP A 257 -18.33 14.81 -8.93
C TRP A 257 -17.69 15.94 -9.74
N THR A 258 -16.66 15.66 -10.55
CA THR A 258 -16.05 16.69 -11.43
C THR A 258 -17.03 17.31 -12.43
N ARG A 259 -18.14 16.64 -12.72
CA ARG A 259 -19.23 17.13 -13.59
C ARG A 259 -20.32 17.91 -12.84
N GLY A 260 -20.16 18.11 -11.52
CA GLY A 260 -21.12 18.81 -10.66
C GLY A 260 -22.38 18.00 -10.32
N LYS A 261 -22.42 16.67 -10.59
CA LYS A 261 -23.59 15.83 -10.28
C LYS A 261 -23.53 15.30 -8.85
N LEU A 262 -23.59 16.22 -7.87
CA LEU A 262 -23.36 15.92 -6.45
C LEU A 262 -24.24 14.81 -5.88
N PRO A 263 -25.58 14.77 -6.10
CA PRO A 263 -26.41 13.73 -5.50
C PRO A 263 -26.09 12.33 -6.02
N LYS A 264 -25.73 12.22 -7.30
CA LYS A 264 -25.32 10.95 -7.90
C LYS A 264 -23.93 10.55 -7.41
N ALA A 265 -23.00 11.50 -7.32
CA ALA A 265 -21.67 11.21 -6.79
C ALA A 265 -21.74 10.63 -5.38
N LYS A 266 -22.55 11.22 -4.49
CA LYS A 266 -22.81 10.71 -3.13
C LYS A 266 -23.33 9.26 -3.14
N GLN A 267 -24.35 8.97 -3.94
CA GLN A 267 -24.87 7.59 -4.09
C GLN A 267 -23.79 6.58 -4.50
N PHE A 268 -22.86 6.96 -5.39
CA PHE A 268 -21.76 6.09 -5.79
C PHE A 268 -20.67 5.97 -4.71
N PHE A 269 -20.44 7.00 -3.88
CA PHE A 269 -19.55 6.90 -2.71
C PHE A 269 -20.12 5.94 -1.66
N ASP A 270 -21.40 6.08 -1.32
CA ASP A 270 -22.09 5.15 -0.40
C ASP A 270 -22.11 3.71 -0.96
N ALA A 271 -22.32 3.57 -2.28
CA ALA A 271 -22.23 2.27 -2.96
C ALA A 271 -20.82 1.66 -2.92
N CYS A 272 -19.77 2.48 -2.90
CA CYS A 272 -18.39 2.01 -2.81
C CYS A 272 -18.12 1.38 -1.43
N ILE A 273 -18.47 2.10 -0.36
CA ILE A 273 -18.26 1.65 1.02
C ILE A 273 -19.11 0.43 1.35
N SER A 274 -20.37 0.40 0.89
CA SER A 274 -21.23 -0.78 1.12
C SER A 274 -20.76 -2.04 0.39
N LYS A 275 -20.02 -1.90 -0.71
CA LYS A 275 -19.45 -3.04 -1.45
C LYS A 275 -18.16 -3.55 -0.82
N ASP A 276 -17.30 -2.64 -0.38
CA ASP A 276 -16.04 -2.98 0.27
C ASP A 276 -15.70 -1.95 1.36
N PRO A 277 -16.04 -2.27 2.62
CA PRO A 277 -15.70 -1.42 3.76
C PRO A 277 -14.19 -1.35 4.06
N ASP A 278 -13.37 -2.25 3.51
CA ASP A 278 -11.91 -2.29 3.76
C ASP A 278 -11.13 -1.39 2.76
N PHE A 279 -11.83 -0.79 1.80
CA PHE A 279 -11.23 0.04 0.76
C PHE A 279 -11.02 1.50 1.22
N GLY A 280 -9.85 1.79 1.76
CA GLY A 280 -9.49 3.09 2.35
C GLY A 280 -9.53 4.28 1.39
N ASP A 281 -9.21 4.09 0.10
CA ASP A 281 -9.28 5.17 -0.89
C ASP A 281 -10.71 5.73 -1.02
N ALA A 282 -11.75 4.88 -0.83
CA ALA A 282 -13.13 5.34 -0.87
C ALA A 282 -13.42 6.35 0.24
N TYR A 283 -12.94 6.08 1.46
CA TYR A 283 -13.08 6.98 2.59
C TYR A 283 -12.32 8.28 2.37
N VAL A 284 -11.09 8.24 1.84
CA VAL A 284 -10.29 9.45 1.55
C VAL A 284 -11.04 10.38 0.59
N TYR A 285 -11.52 9.84 -0.54
CA TYR A 285 -12.24 10.65 -1.53
C TYR A 285 -13.63 11.08 -1.06
N TYR A 286 -14.31 10.25 -0.27
CA TYR A 286 -15.64 10.59 0.23
C TYR A 286 -15.56 11.65 1.33
N HIS A 287 -14.57 11.56 2.22
CA HIS A 287 -14.28 12.59 3.21
C HIS A 287 -14.01 13.94 2.53
N TRP A 288 -13.13 13.95 1.54
CA TRP A 288 -12.87 15.15 0.73
C TRP A 288 -14.13 15.69 0.03
N PHE A 289 -15.02 14.83 -0.47
CA PHE A 289 -16.29 15.24 -1.06
C PHE A 289 -17.23 15.89 -0.03
N LEU A 290 -17.36 15.30 1.16
CA LEU A 290 -18.21 15.81 2.22
C LEU A 290 -17.67 17.11 2.83
N GLU A 291 -16.36 17.29 2.95
CA GLU A 291 -15.79 18.56 3.39
C GLU A 291 -16.12 19.73 2.46
N LYS A 292 -16.24 19.47 1.15
CA LYS A 292 -16.57 20.50 0.16
C LYS A 292 -18.06 20.75 -0.03
N HIS A 293 -18.90 19.73 0.18
CA HIS A 293 -20.31 19.77 -0.23
C HIS A 293 -21.31 19.21 0.80
N GLY A 294 -20.84 18.54 1.85
CA GLY A 294 -21.64 17.90 2.88
C GLY A 294 -21.83 18.76 4.13
N GLU A 295 -22.63 18.23 5.04
CA GLU A 295 -22.84 18.79 6.38
C GLU A 295 -21.85 18.17 7.38
N ILE A 296 -21.57 18.88 8.47
CA ILE A 296 -20.61 18.44 9.50
C ILE A 296 -21.02 17.08 10.10
N GLU A 297 -22.32 16.85 10.31
CA GLU A 297 -22.85 15.59 10.83
C GLU A 297 -22.55 14.39 9.92
N GLU A 298 -22.54 14.60 8.60
CA GLU A 298 -22.24 13.54 7.63
C GLU A 298 -20.76 13.17 7.64
N VAL A 299 -19.88 14.16 7.82
CA VAL A 299 -18.43 13.94 7.99
C VAL A 299 -18.17 13.13 9.26
N GLU A 300 -18.75 13.51 10.40
CA GLU A 300 -18.58 12.78 11.66
C GLU A 300 -19.11 11.34 11.58
N SER A 301 -20.22 11.12 10.87
CA SER A 301 -20.75 9.78 10.63
C SER A 301 -19.79 8.92 9.81
N LEU A 302 -19.19 9.49 8.76
CA LEU A 302 -18.20 8.78 7.93
C LEU A 302 -16.93 8.46 8.72
N GLU A 303 -16.45 9.40 9.55
CA GLU A 303 -15.27 9.19 10.40
C GLU A 303 -15.49 8.05 11.41
N LYS A 304 -16.68 7.94 12.00
CA LYS A 304 -17.05 6.80 12.86
C LYS A 304 -17.05 5.48 12.08
N GLN A 305 -17.68 5.46 10.90
CA GLN A 305 -17.67 4.27 10.06
C GLN A 305 -16.26 3.87 9.64
N PHE A 306 -15.37 4.83 9.41
CA PHE A 306 -13.98 4.56 9.08
C PHE A 306 -13.24 3.91 10.25
N ILE A 307 -13.42 4.40 11.47
CA ILE A 307 -12.82 3.83 12.69
C ILE A 307 -13.33 2.40 12.92
N ASP A 308 -14.64 2.17 12.74
CA ASP A 308 -15.26 0.86 12.96
C ASP A 308 -14.79 -0.19 11.93
N ASN A 309 -14.62 0.22 10.66
CA ASN A 309 -14.24 -0.69 9.58
C ASN A 309 -12.72 -0.90 9.46
N ASP A 310 -11.90 0.02 9.97
CA ASP A 310 -10.43 -0.03 9.97
C ASP A 310 -9.86 -0.47 8.60
N PRO A 311 -10.02 0.34 7.53
CA PRO A 311 -9.65 -0.07 6.18
C PRO A 311 -8.13 -0.14 5.99
N HIS A 312 -7.66 -1.15 5.26
CA HIS A 312 -6.23 -1.40 5.00
C HIS A 312 -5.86 -1.34 3.52
N HIS A 313 -6.84 -1.46 2.62
CA HIS A 313 -6.59 -1.65 1.20
C HIS A 313 -6.86 -0.39 0.39
N GLY A 314 -5.95 -0.08 -0.54
CA GLY A 314 -6.15 1.01 -1.48
C GLY A 314 -4.86 1.42 -2.20
N PRO A 315 -4.90 1.70 -3.52
CA PRO A 315 -3.75 2.24 -4.23
C PRO A 315 -3.13 3.49 -3.60
N LEU A 316 -3.93 4.36 -2.97
CA LEU A 316 -3.45 5.54 -2.25
C LEU A 316 -3.26 5.26 -0.76
N TRP A 317 -4.20 4.55 -0.15
CA TRP A 317 -4.24 4.32 1.28
C TRP A 317 -3.13 3.38 1.77
N SER A 318 -2.86 2.28 1.05
CA SER A 318 -1.82 1.33 1.45
C SER A 318 -0.42 1.94 1.47
N PRO A 319 0.00 2.79 0.51
CA PRO A 319 1.24 3.56 0.63
C PRO A 319 1.25 4.55 1.80
N VAL A 320 0.14 5.26 2.06
CA VAL A 320 0.03 6.20 3.19
C VAL A 320 0.27 5.50 4.53
N LEU A 321 -0.30 4.32 4.71
CA LEU A 321 -0.10 3.47 5.91
C LEU A 321 1.33 2.93 6.03
N LYS A 322 2.00 2.67 4.90
CA LYS A 322 3.37 2.13 4.85
C LYS A 322 4.43 3.21 4.94
N ASN A 323 4.06 4.48 4.84
CA ASN A 323 5.02 5.57 4.84
C ASN A 323 5.63 5.72 6.24
N ILE A 324 6.97 5.77 6.31
CA ILE A 324 7.73 5.80 7.56
C ILE A 324 7.24 6.89 8.54
N PRO A 325 7.01 8.15 8.11
CA PRO A 325 6.59 9.22 9.03
C PRO A 325 5.16 9.06 9.57
N ASN A 326 4.39 8.14 9.01
CA ASN A 326 2.97 7.95 9.31
C ASN A 326 2.70 6.78 10.26
N ILE A 327 3.70 5.96 10.57
CA ILE A 327 3.54 4.73 11.35
C ILE A 327 2.99 5.02 12.77
N ASP A 328 3.36 6.16 13.36
CA ASP A 328 2.96 6.53 14.73
C ASP A 328 1.67 7.35 14.80
N LYS A 329 1.16 7.79 13.65
CA LYS A 329 -0.02 8.66 13.60
C LYS A 329 -1.32 7.86 13.72
N ASP A 330 -2.35 8.53 14.21
CA ASP A 330 -3.70 7.98 14.32
C ASP A 330 -4.34 7.83 12.93
N SER A 331 -5.13 6.78 12.73
CA SER A 331 -5.73 6.43 11.42
C SER A 331 -6.64 7.56 10.92
N LEU A 332 -7.36 8.22 11.82
CA LEU A 332 -8.21 9.36 11.49
C LEU A 332 -7.41 10.58 11.04
N HIS A 333 -6.28 10.85 11.71
CA HIS A 333 -5.39 11.93 11.30
C HIS A 333 -4.77 11.65 9.91
N LEU A 334 -4.42 10.39 9.64
CA LEU A 334 -3.95 9.97 8.32
C LEU A 334 -5.03 10.10 7.24
N LEU A 335 -6.30 9.80 7.55
CA LEU A 335 -7.41 9.99 6.63
C LEU A 335 -7.54 11.46 6.20
N ARG A 336 -7.54 12.38 7.18
CA ARG A 336 -7.64 13.83 6.93
C ARG A 336 -6.43 14.34 6.14
N ALA A 337 -5.22 13.95 6.53
CA ALA A 337 -4.01 14.33 5.81
C ALA A 337 -4.03 13.81 4.36
N ALA A 338 -4.47 12.57 4.13
CA ALA A 338 -4.61 12.02 2.79
C ALA A 338 -5.68 12.74 1.97
N ALA A 339 -6.79 13.14 2.58
CA ALA A 339 -7.83 13.94 1.93
C ALA A 339 -7.30 15.32 1.51
N ASP A 340 -6.52 15.97 2.39
CA ASP A 340 -5.87 17.25 2.11
C ASP A 340 -4.85 17.14 0.96
N ASP A 341 -3.98 16.12 0.97
CA ASP A 341 -2.99 15.87 -0.09
C ASP A 341 -3.66 15.71 -1.46
N VAL A 342 -4.73 14.92 -1.51
CA VAL A 342 -5.52 14.70 -2.73
C VAL A 342 -6.21 16.00 -3.19
N SER A 343 -6.66 16.84 -2.25
CA SER A 343 -7.22 18.15 -2.57
C SER A 343 -6.17 19.10 -3.19
N GLY A 344 -4.92 19.02 -2.73
CA GLY A 344 -3.79 19.78 -3.25
C GLY A 344 -3.37 19.34 -4.66
N GLU A 345 -3.34 18.04 -4.92
CA GLU A 345 -3.01 17.52 -6.26
C GLU A 345 -4.04 17.92 -7.33
N THR A 346 -5.31 18.04 -6.98
CA THR A 346 -6.35 18.43 -7.95
C THR A 346 -6.39 19.94 -8.24
N THR A 347 -5.96 20.77 -7.29
CA THR A 347 -5.80 22.21 -7.50
C THR A 347 -4.54 22.51 -8.32
N ASN A 348 -3.41 21.87 -7.99
CA ASN A 348 -2.17 21.96 -8.77
C ASN A 348 -2.20 21.16 -10.08
N GLY A 349 -3.13 20.21 -10.26
CA GLY A 349 -3.34 19.51 -11.53
C GLY A 349 -3.86 20.40 -12.67
N SER A 350 -4.21 21.65 -12.37
CA SER A 350 -4.51 22.71 -13.34
C SER A 350 -3.34 23.68 -13.60
N ALA A 351 -2.27 23.59 -12.81
CA ALA A 351 -1.04 24.37 -12.93
C ALA A 351 0.15 23.41 -13.02
N THR A 352 0.59 23.17 -14.26
CA THR A 352 1.94 22.71 -14.64
C THR A 352 2.88 22.37 -13.47
N LYS A 353 3.29 21.09 -13.37
CA LYS A 353 4.48 20.67 -12.63
C LYS A 353 5.68 21.53 -13.04
N SER A 354 5.97 22.57 -12.27
CA SER A 354 7.28 23.20 -12.10
C SER A 354 7.59 23.05 -10.61
N THR A 355 8.47 22.13 -10.25
CA THR A 355 9.80 22.42 -9.68
C THR A 355 9.75 23.14 -8.34
N ASP A 356 10.47 22.55 -7.37
CA ASP A 356 11.08 23.11 -6.14
C ASP A 356 10.65 22.24 -4.93
N ALA A 357 11.44 21.33 -4.34
CA ALA A 357 12.88 21.22 -4.13
C ALA A 357 13.47 22.39 -3.34
N VAL A 358 13.43 22.26 -2.00
CA VAL A 358 14.52 22.64 -1.11
C VAL A 358 14.82 21.45 -0.21
#